data_AF-A0A1N7RNK4-F1
#
_entry.id   AF-A0A1N7RNK4-F1
#
_cell.length_a   1.000
_cell.length_b   1.000
_cell.length_c   1.000
_cell.angle_alpha   90.00
_cell.angle_beta   90.00
_cell.angle_gamma   90.00
#
_symmetry.space_group_name_H-M   'P 1'
#
loop_
_entity.id
_entity.type
_entity.pdbx_description
1 polymer ?
#
loop_
_entity_poly.entity_id
_entity_poly.type
_entity_poly.pdbx_seq_one_letter_code
_entity_poly.pdbx_strand_id
1 'polypeptide(L)' 'METSRRGRVIALSSFDAHRFRADAPFAVTAAATAALESLANAAAAELVPHCVTVDCVGPVLHP' A
#
# COMPACT_ATOMS: atom_id res chain seq x y z
N MET A 1 -21.64 6.64 -12.41
CA MET A 1 -20.38 6.01 -11.97
C MET A 1 -20.12 4.86 -12.94
N GLU A 2 -19.15 5.04 -13.82
CA GLU A 2 -18.90 4.16 -14.96
C GLU A 2 -18.34 2.80 -14.46
N THR A 3 -19.00 1.69 -14.80
CA THR A 3 -18.61 0.35 -14.33
C THR A 3 -17.38 -0.10 -15.11
N SER A 4 -16.20 -0.01 -14.48
CA SER A 4 -14.98 -0.50 -15.10
C SER A 4 -15.07 -2.02 -15.29
N ARG A 5 -14.77 -2.53 -16.49
CA ARG A 5 -14.79 -3.98 -16.79
C ARG A 5 -13.79 -4.81 -15.97
N ARG A 6 -12.85 -4.14 -15.29
CA ARG A 6 -11.87 -4.72 -14.36
C ARG A 6 -11.78 -3.83 -13.13
N GLY A 7 -12.01 -4.38 -11.95
CA GLY A 7 -11.85 -3.65 -10.70
C GLY A 7 -10.37 -3.32 -10.46
N ARG A 8 -10.10 -2.18 -9.83
CA ARG A 8 -8.75 -1.79 -9.40
C ARG A 8 -8.80 -1.17 -8.02
N VAL A 9 -7.86 -1.56 -7.17
CA VAL A 9 -7.62 -0.96 -5.85
C VAL A 9 -6.24 -0.34 -5.87
N ILE A 10 -6.15 0.95 -5.54
CA ILE A 10 -4.88 1.66 -5.41
C ILE A 10 -4.73 2.08 -3.95
N ALA A 11 -3.83 1.42 -3.22
CA ALA A 11 -3.46 1.83 -1.88
C ALA A 11 -2.35 2.88 -1.96
N LEU A 12 -2.53 4.00 -1.25
CA LEU A 12 -1.53 5.07 -1.17
C LEU A 12 -0.81 4.96 0.17
N SER A 13 0.49 4.66 0.14
CA SER A 13 1.38 4.74 1.29
C SER A 13 2.07 6.11 1.32
N SER A 14 2.60 6.52 2.47
CA SER A 14 3.21 7.87 2.62
C SER A 14 4.53 7.92 3.38
N PHE A 15 5.05 6.78 3.83
CA PHE A 15 6.32 6.68 4.54
C PHE A 15 7.02 5.38 4.19
N ASP A 16 8.29 5.42 3.83
CA ASP A 16 9.08 4.21 3.64
C ASP A 16 9.23 3.45 4.95
N ALA A 17 8.33 2.50 5.19
CA ALA A 17 8.40 1.58 6.31
C ALA A 17 9.76 0.86 6.36
N HIS A 18 10.38 0.65 5.19
CA HIS A 18 11.70 0.04 5.04
C HIS A 18 12.88 0.92 5.54
N ARG A 19 12.62 2.19 5.90
CA ARG A 19 13.59 3.12 6.51
C ARG A 19 13.42 3.28 8.02
N PHE A 20 12.53 2.52 8.65
CA PHE A 20 12.29 2.61 10.08
C PHE A 20 13.58 2.39 10.90
N ARG A 21 13.92 3.34 11.76
CA ARG A 21 14.93 3.23 12.82
C ARG A 21 14.23 3.39 14.16
N ALA A 22 14.71 2.70 15.20
CA ALA A 22 14.15 2.80 16.54
C ALA A 22 14.14 4.24 17.11
N ASP A 23 15.00 5.12 16.58
CA ASP A 23 15.11 6.54 16.94
C ASP A 23 14.40 7.48 15.92
N ALA A 24 13.68 6.93 14.93
CA ALA A 24 13.04 7.73 13.89
C ALA A 24 11.68 8.29 14.35
N PRO A 25 11.35 9.55 13.99
CA PRO A 25 10.02 10.10 14.23
C PRO A 25 8.95 9.34 13.43
N PHE A 26 7.70 9.40 13.90
CA PHE A 26 6.51 8.83 13.24
C PHE A 26 6.45 7.28 13.20
N ALA A 27 6.97 6.61 14.22
CA ALA A 27 6.93 5.14 14.34
C ALA A 27 5.54 4.52 14.10
N VAL A 28 4.48 5.15 14.63
CA VAL A 28 3.09 4.69 14.44
C VAL A 28 2.66 4.79 12.97
N THR A 29 3.01 5.88 12.28
CA THR A 29 2.69 6.08 10.86
C THR A 29 3.49 5.11 9.97
N ALA A 30 4.76 4.87 10.29
CA ALA A 30 5.58 3.89 9.60
C ALA A 30 5.01 2.47 9.76
N ALA A 31 4.59 2.09 10.97
CA ALA A 31 3.94 0.81 11.23
C ALA A 31 2.59 0.68 10.50
N ALA A 32 1.78 1.74 10.49
CA ALA A 32 0.51 1.77 9.75
C ALA A 32 0.73 1.62 8.24
N THR A 33 1.79 2.23 7.70
CA THR A 33 2.15 2.08 6.29
C THR A 33 2.60 0.65 5.97
N ALA A 34 3.45 0.05 6.81
CA ALA A 34 3.86 -1.34 6.66
C ALA A 34 2.65 -2.30 6.67
N ALA A 35 1.70 -2.05 7.59
CA ALA A 35 0.47 -2.82 7.67
C ALA A 35 -0.40 -2.64 6.41
N LEU A 36 -0.49 -1.43 5.86
CA LEU A 36 -1.21 -1.15 4.63
C LEU A 36 -0.60 -1.88 3.43
N GLU A 37 0.73 -1.87 3.29
CA GLU A 37 1.44 -2.58 2.23
C GLU A 37 1.23 -4.10 2.32
N SER A 38 1.32 -4.65 3.53
CA SER A 38 1.02 -6.06 3.78
C SER A 38 -0.43 -6.42 3.46
N LEU A 39 -1.38 -5.55 3.82
CA LEU A 39 -2.80 -5.75 3.52
C LEU A 39 -3.06 -5.68 2.02
N ALA A 40 -2.46 -4.72 1.30
CA ALA A 40 -2.59 -4.60 -0.15
C ALA A 40 -2.07 -5.86 -0.85
N ASN A 41 -0.95 -6.42 -0.40
CA ASN A 41 -0.41 -7.66 -0.93
C ASN A 41 -1.34 -8.86 -0.66
N ALA A 42 -1.88 -8.98 0.56
CA ALA A 42 -2.85 -10.03 0.88
C ALA A 42 -4.14 -9.90 0.04
N ALA A 43 -4.68 -8.69 -0.07
CA ALA A 43 -5.85 -8.39 -0.88
C ALA A 43 -5.61 -8.71 -2.36
N ALA A 44 -4.40 -8.44 -2.89
CA ALA A 44 -4.05 -8.84 -4.26
C ALA A 44 -4.22 -10.35 -4.47
N ALA A 45 -3.70 -11.16 -3.54
CA ALA A 45 -3.80 -12.61 -3.62
C ALA A 45 -5.26 -13.11 -3.59
N GLU A 46 -6.11 -12.50 -2.76
CA GLU A 46 -7.53 -12.86 -2.66
C GLU A 46 -8.38 -12.38 -3.85
N LEU A 47 -7.99 -11.27 -4.47
CA LEU A 47 -8.78 -10.60 -5.52
C LEU A 47 -8.39 -10.99 -6.95
N VAL A 48 -7.25 -11.69 -7.13
CA VAL A 48 -6.82 -12.26 -8.41
C VAL A 48 -7.93 -13.06 -9.14
N PRO A 49 -8.68 -13.98 -8.48
CA PRO A 49 -9.75 -14.74 -9.13
C PRO A 49 -10.87 -13.86 -9.72
N HIS A 50 -11.04 -12.65 -9.19
CA HIS A 50 -12.04 -11.69 -9.64
C HIS A 50 -11.52 -10.76 -10.74
N CYS A 51 -10.33 -11.02 -11.29
CA CYS A 51 -9.65 -10.15 -12.26
C CYS A 51 -9.47 -8.70 -11.76
N VAL A 52 -9.34 -8.52 -10.44
CA VAL A 52 -9.10 -7.21 -9.80
C VAL A 52 -7.61 -7.07 -9.52
N THR A 53 -7.04 -5.92 -9.87
CA THR A 53 -5.64 -5.60 -9.51
C THR A 53 -5.60 -4.76 -8.24
N VAL A 54 -4.56 -4.98 -7.44
CA VAL A 54 -4.28 -4.20 -6.24
C VAL A 54 -2.84 -3.72 -6.34
N ASP A 55 -2.66 -2.41 -6.31
CA ASP A 55 -1.36 -1.75 -6.42
C ASP A 55 -1.15 -0.89 -5.18
N CYS A 56 0.06 -0.91 -4.60
CA CYS A 56 0.44 -0.04 -3.49
C CYS A 56 1.50 0.96 -3.98
N VAL A 57 1.21 2.25 -3.85
CA VAL A 57 2.05 3.34 -4.37
C VAL A 57 2.50 4.23 -3.22
N GLY A 58 3.81 4.31 -3.02
CA GLY A 58 4.45 5.23 -2.08
C GLY A 58 5.22 6.33 -2.81
N PRO A 59 5.15 7.60 -2.37
CA PRO A 59 5.98 8.66 -2.91
C PRO A 59 7.44 8.44 -2.50
N VAL A 60 8.37 8.54 -3.47
CA VAL A 60 9.80 8.57 -3.16
C VAL A 60 10.18 9.96 -2.65
N LEU A 61 10.87 10.03 -1.50
CA LEU A 61 11.43 11.28 -1.02
C LEU A 61 12.66 11.62 -1.89
N HIS A 62 12.55 12.65 -2.73
CA HIS A 62 13.70 13.19 -3.45
C HIS A 62 14.60 13.95 -2.46
N PRO A 63 15.94 13.86 -2.54
CA PRO A 63 16.86 14.65 -1.72
C PRO A 63 16.71 16.16 -1.94
#